data_AF-A0A183GVD8-F1
#
_entry.id   AF-A0A183GVD8-F1
#
_cell.length_a   1.000
_cell.length_b   1.000
_cell.length_c   1.000
_cell.angle_alpha   90.00
_cell.angle_beta   90.00
_cell.angle_gamma   90.00
#
_symmetry.space_group_name_H-M   'P 1'
#
loop_
_entity.id
_entity.type
_entity.pdbx_description
1 polymer ?
#
loop_
_entity_poly.entity_id
_entity_poly.type
_entity_poly.pdbx_seq_one_letter_code
_entity_poly.pdbx_strand_id
1 'polypeptide(L)'
;MSDKLEAIANGSSSAQSSAKSSTARDDIVKVLTERIEVLERTASQKADEQNESSALKTIVETVAPKAAEQPPEKDDEYMQRLLDEVRDEGDLMETADEVSDEDEPSEKRARPSTLTKRFDKKVLFWQINSIKAKIKIMEMTLKNFPYRKLGETGKGVEPWHVCPFCGMCGHHTPDSCSVIATSEQRNEVVTHSERCRYCLERMCQQPCVLRTRRCTYCARIRGTVFEDAVPKDEGHNLALCPVPESKRRMKRRMERQKKLLIEKEHQLLLVKAECRKSDK
;
A
#
# COMPACT_ATOMS: atom_id res chain seq x y z
N MET A 1 -39.88 -29.65 -108.48
CA MET A 1 -39.38 -30.36 -107.28
C MET A 1 -38.24 -29.51 -106.73
N SER A 2 -38.57 -28.44 -106.01
CA SER A 2 -38.81 -28.40 -104.55
C SER A 2 -37.51 -28.22 -103.78
N ASP A 3 -37.26 -26.95 -103.42
CA ASP A 3 -37.01 -26.43 -102.07
C ASP A 3 -35.88 -26.97 -101.16
N LYS A 4 -35.31 -25.98 -100.45
CA LYS A 4 -34.60 -25.98 -99.15
C LYS A 4 -33.09 -26.29 -99.18
N LEU A 5 -32.27 -25.26 -98.93
CA LEU A 5 -31.84 -24.90 -97.56
C LEU A 5 -31.05 -23.58 -97.55
N GLU A 6 -31.54 -22.65 -96.74
CA GLU A 6 -30.92 -21.39 -96.33
C GLU A 6 -29.87 -21.58 -95.22
N ALA A 7 -28.92 -20.63 -95.18
CA ALA A 7 -28.27 -19.96 -94.04
C ALA A 7 -27.78 -20.73 -92.78
N ILE A 8 -26.59 -20.33 -92.29
CA ILE A 8 -26.09 -20.14 -90.90
C ILE A 8 -24.56 -19.89 -91.04
N ALA A 9 -24.02 -18.68 -90.85
CA ALA A 9 -23.71 -17.96 -89.60
C ALA A 9 -22.58 -18.59 -88.74
N ASN A 10 -21.82 -17.69 -88.09
CA ASN A 10 -20.81 -17.86 -87.01
C ASN A 10 -19.35 -17.73 -87.45
N GLY A 11 -18.52 -16.87 -86.87
CA GLY A 11 -18.67 -16.05 -85.65
C GLY A 11 -17.29 -15.73 -85.12
N SER A 12 -16.83 -14.50 -85.33
CA SER A 12 -15.59 -13.97 -84.76
C SER A 12 -15.80 -13.66 -83.27
N SER A 13 -15.40 -14.58 -82.38
CA SER A 13 -15.53 -14.40 -80.92
C SER A 13 -14.30 -14.91 -80.15
N SER A 14 -13.09 -14.45 -80.52
CA SER A 14 -11.84 -14.86 -79.84
C SER A 14 -11.11 -13.74 -79.08
N ALA A 15 -11.61 -12.49 -79.10
CA ALA A 15 -10.94 -11.35 -78.46
C ALA A 15 -11.53 -10.90 -77.11
N GLN A 16 -12.68 -11.43 -76.67
CA GLN A 16 -13.38 -10.96 -75.45
C GLN A 16 -13.14 -11.82 -74.20
N SER A 17 -12.48 -12.98 -74.30
CA SER A 17 -12.23 -13.87 -73.14
C SER A 17 -10.94 -13.55 -72.37
N SER A 18 -9.96 -12.90 -73.00
CA SER A 18 -8.65 -12.66 -72.38
C SER A 18 -8.65 -11.49 -71.38
N ALA A 19 -9.41 -10.42 -71.65
CA ALA A 19 -9.48 -9.25 -70.76
C ALA A 19 -10.27 -9.49 -69.45
N LYS A 20 -11.22 -10.44 -69.44
CA LYS A 20 -11.95 -10.81 -68.22
C LYS A 20 -11.11 -11.65 -67.26
N SER A 21 -10.13 -12.40 -67.79
CA SER A 21 -9.23 -13.22 -66.99
C SER A 21 -8.13 -12.43 -66.28
N SER A 22 -7.68 -11.29 -66.81
CA SER A 22 -6.67 -10.46 -66.15
C SER A 22 -7.23 -9.72 -64.95
N THR A 23 -8.42 -9.13 -65.10
CA THR A 23 -9.10 -8.36 -64.05
C THR A 23 -9.38 -9.22 -62.79
N ALA A 24 -9.81 -10.47 -62.99
CA ALA A 24 -10.04 -11.39 -61.87
C ALA A 24 -8.76 -11.79 -61.12
N ARG A 25 -7.61 -11.81 -61.81
CA ARG A 25 -6.32 -12.07 -61.17
C ARG A 25 -5.85 -10.87 -60.36
N ASP A 26 -6.04 -9.66 -60.88
CA ASP A 26 -5.67 -8.42 -60.20
C ASP A 26 -6.49 -8.20 -58.91
N ASP A 27 -7.79 -8.55 -58.94
CA ASP A 27 -8.65 -8.50 -57.75
C ASP A 27 -8.19 -9.49 -56.66
N ILE A 28 -7.78 -10.70 -57.04
CA ILE A 28 -7.24 -11.70 -56.09
C ILE A 28 -5.92 -11.22 -55.47
N VAL A 29 -5.02 -10.65 -56.29
CA VAL A 29 -3.75 -10.11 -55.80
C VAL A 29 -4.00 -9.00 -54.79
N LYS A 30 -4.93 -8.09 -55.08
CA LYS A 30 -5.29 -6.98 -54.18
C LYS A 30 -5.81 -7.48 -52.83
N VAL A 31 -6.71 -8.46 -52.83
CA VAL A 31 -7.28 -9.05 -51.59
C VAL A 31 -6.19 -9.74 -50.75
N LEU A 32 -5.23 -10.41 -51.40
CA LEU A 32 -4.12 -11.06 -50.71
C LEU A 32 -3.18 -10.03 -50.07
N THR A 33 -2.87 -8.94 -50.78
CA THR A 33 -2.03 -7.86 -50.24
C THR A 33 -2.67 -7.21 -49.01
N GLU A 34 -3.96 -6.84 -49.07
CA GLU A 34 -4.68 -6.26 -47.92
C GLU A 34 -4.68 -7.21 -46.71
N ARG A 35 -4.78 -8.53 -46.93
CA ARG A 35 -4.76 -9.51 -45.86
C ARG A 35 -3.38 -9.70 -45.22
N ILE A 36 -2.31 -9.59 -46.01
CA ILE A 36 -0.93 -9.61 -45.50
C ILE A 36 -0.69 -8.40 -44.58
N GLU A 37 -1.08 -7.19 -45.01
CA GLU A 37 -0.92 -5.98 -44.21
C GLU A 37 -1.69 -6.02 -42.88
N VAL A 38 -2.88 -6.66 -42.87
CA VAL A 38 -3.63 -6.86 -41.62
C VAL A 38 -2.93 -7.84 -40.70
N LEU A 39 -2.39 -8.95 -41.24
CA LEU A 39 -1.66 -9.94 -40.45
C LEU A 39 -0.39 -9.34 -39.83
N GLU A 40 0.37 -8.56 -40.60
CA GLU A 40 1.57 -7.87 -40.12
C GLU A 40 1.25 -6.89 -38.98
N ARG A 41 0.21 -6.06 -39.14
CA ARG A 41 -0.26 -5.15 -38.07
C ARG A 41 -0.66 -5.90 -36.79
N THR A 42 -1.37 -7.01 -36.91
CA THR A 42 -1.76 -7.81 -35.73
C THR A 42 -0.57 -8.55 -35.10
N ALA A 43 0.44 -8.92 -35.87
CA ALA A 43 1.65 -9.55 -35.35
C ALA A 43 2.50 -8.56 -34.56
N SER A 44 2.67 -7.33 -35.06
CA SER A 44 3.37 -6.26 -34.33
C SER A 44 2.67 -5.93 -33.00
N GLN A 45 1.34 -5.80 -33.00
CA GLN A 45 0.58 -5.55 -31.76
C GLN A 45 0.76 -6.66 -30.72
N LYS A 46 0.76 -7.93 -31.14
CA LYS A 46 0.96 -9.06 -30.22
C LYS A 46 2.38 -9.15 -29.66
N ALA A 47 3.39 -8.75 -30.44
CA ALA A 47 4.77 -8.71 -29.99
C ALA A 47 4.99 -7.65 -28.90
N ASP A 48 4.37 -6.48 -29.06
CA ASP A 48 4.43 -5.40 -28.07
C ASP A 48 3.71 -5.80 -26.76
N GLU A 49 2.55 -6.44 -26.85
CA GLU A 49 1.81 -6.97 -25.68
C GLU A 49 2.59 -8.06 -24.93
N GLN A 50 3.30 -8.95 -25.65
CA GLN A 50 4.14 -9.97 -25.03
C GLN A 50 5.37 -9.38 -24.34
N ASN A 51 5.98 -8.34 -24.92
CA ASN A 51 7.14 -7.69 -24.33
C ASN A 51 6.78 -6.90 -23.06
N GLU A 52 5.65 -6.18 -23.05
CA GLU A 52 5.14 -5.51 -21.84
C GLU A 52 4.77 -6.50 -20.72
N SER A 53 4.16 -7.64 -21.07
CA SER A 53 3.82 -8.70 -20.11
C SER A 53 5.08 -9.31 -19.46
N SER A 54 6.16 -9.44 -20.24
CA SER A 54 7.47 -9.89 -19.75
C SER A 54 8.10 -8.88 -18.77
N ALA A 55 8.09 -7.59 -19.11
CA ALA A 55 8.66 -6.53 -18.28
C ALA A 55 7.95 -6.40 -16.90
N LEU A 56 6.62 -6.52 -16.86
CA LEU A 56 5.86 -6.53 -15.61
C LEU A 56 6.17 -7.77 -14.75
N LYS A 57 6.44 -8.91 -15.38
CA LYS A 57 6.82 -10.15 -14.69
C LYS A 57 8.18 -10.01 -13.99
N THR A 58 9.15 -9.37 -14.64
CA THR A 58 10.46 -9.10 -14.06
C THR A 58 10.39 -8.17 -12.85
N ILE A 59 9.54 -7.14 -12.86
CA ILE A 59 9.37 -6.23 -11.72
C ILE A 59 8.76 -6.96 -10.51
N VAL A 60 7.73 -7.79 -10.72
CA VAL A 60 7.10 -8.59 -9.65
C VAL A 60 8.08 -9.57 -9.00
N GLU A 61 8.99 -10.15 -9.79
CA GLU A 61 9.98 -11.11 -9.29
C GLU A 61 11.14 -10.45 -8.52
N THR A 62 11.45 -9.18 -8.81
CA THR A 62 12.49 -8.42 -8.08
C THR A 62 12.00 -7.77 -6.77
N VAL A 63 10.69 -7.53 -6.61
CA VAL A 63 10.11 -6.84 -5.44
C VAL A 63 9.50 -7.82 -4.42
N ALA A 64 9.34 -9.09 -4.77
CA ALA A 64 8.94 -10.13 -3.83
C ALA A 64 10.17 -10.66 -3.06
N PRO A 65 10.33 -10.36 -1.75
CA PRO A 65 11.34 -11.06 -0.97
C PRO A 65 10.99 -12.55 -0.95
N LYS A 66 11.92 -13.39 -1.40
CA LYS A 66 11.93 -14.83 -1.13
C LYS A 66 11.81 -15.01 0.38
N ALA A 67 10.60 -15.32 0.84
CA ALA A 67 10.33 -15.71 2.20
C ALA A 67 11.07 -17.03 2.44
N ALA A 68 12.26 -16.91 3.00
CA ALA A 68 13.03 -18.02 3.53
C ALA A 68 12.17 -18.76 4.56
N GLU A 69 12.04 -20.07 4.35
CA GLU A 69 11.69 -21.01 5.40
C GLU A 69 12.70 -20.84 6.55
N GLN A 70 12.30 -20.13 7.60
CA GLN A 70 12.95 -20.25 8.90
C GLN A 70 12.15 -21.24 9.75
N PRO A 71 12.80 -22.28 10.31
CA PRO A 71 12.16 -23.16 11.27
C PRO A 71 11.75 -22.37 12.51
N PRO A 72 10.73 -22.82 13.25
CA PRO A 72 10.27 -22.14 14.47
C PRO A 72 11.37 -22.18 15.52
N GLU A 73 12.09 -21.07 15.68
CA GLU A 73 12.93 -20.85 16.85
C GLU A 73 12.04 -20.90 18.10
N LYS A 74 12.43 -21.75 19.04
CA LYS A 74 11.70 -21.99 20.28
C LYS A 74 11.73 -20.72 21.13
N ASP A 75 10.56 -20.33 21.63
CA ASP A 75 10.31 -19.12 22.45
C ASP A 75 11.27 -18.95 23.66
N ASP A 76 11.92 -20.02 24.11
CA ASP A 76 12.82 -20.00 25.27
C ASP A 76 14.11 -19.20 25.00
N GLU A 77 14.68 -19.28 23.80
CA GLU A 77 15.96 -18.64 23.47
C GLU A 77 15.82 -17.12 23.26
N TYR A 78 14.65 -16.68 22.78
CA TYR A 78 14.28 -15.26 22.67
C TYR A 78 14.09 -14.61 24.05
N MET A 79 13.52 -15.36 24.99
CA MET A 79 13.34 -14.89 26.37
C MET A 79 14.66 -14.86 27.15
N GLN A 80 15.60 -15.78 26.87
CA GLN A 80 16.96 -15.73 27.43
C GLN A 80 17.72 -14.49 26.96
N ARG A 81 17.63 -14.14 25.67
CA ARG A 81 18.32 -12.97 25.09
C ARG A 81 17.88 -11.64 25.70
N LEU A 82 16.61 -11.52 26.04
CA LEU A 82 16.03 -10.33 26.72
C LEU A 82 16.45 -10.20 28.20
N LEU A 83 16.91 -11.28 28.83
CA LEU A 83 17.37 -11.28 30.22
C LEU A 83 18.87 -11.02 30.34
N ASP A 84 19.67 -11.43 29.35
CA ASP A 84 21.11 -11.15 29.29
C ASP A 84 21.39 -9.67 28.94
N GLU A 85 20.57 -9.05 28.08
CA GLU A 85 20.71 -7.62 27.70
C GLU A 85 20.44 -6.63 28.84
N VAL A 86 19.89 -7.08 29.98
CA VAL A 86 19.60 -6.24 31.15
C VAL A 86 20.62 -6.44 32.27
N ARG A 87 21.55 -7.41 32.12
CA ARG A 87 22.47 -7.81 33.20
C ARG A 87 23.91 -7.29 33.03
N ASP A 88 24.28 -6.79 31.85
CA ASP A 88 25.65 -6.32 31.54
C ASP A 88 25.89 -4.81 31.64
N GLU A 89 25.00 -4.04 32.28
CA GLU A 89 25.35 -2.67 32.73
C GLU A 89 25.69 -2.65 34.22
N GLY A 90 26.77 -3.36 34.55
CA GLY A 90 27.58 -3.13 35.74
C GLY A 90 28.95 -2.59 35.33
N ASP A 91 29.46 -1.64 36.12
CA ASP A 91 30.87 -1.25 36.21
C ASP A 91 31.59 -0.75 34.96
N LEU A 92 31.63 0.58 34.80
CA LEU A 92 32.77 1.26 34.20
C LEU A 92 33.45 2.13 35.25
N MET A 93 34.42 1.48 35.88
CA MET A 93 35.49 1.97 36.74
C MET A 93 36.41 2.92 35.95
N GLU A 94 36.57 4.13 36.49
CA GLU A 94 37.84 4.83 36.74
C GLU A 94 38.99 4.67 35.72
N THR A 95 39.34 5.77 35.04
CA THR A 95 40.75 6.16 34.90
C THR A 95 40.89 7.68 35.02
N ALA A 96 41.80 8.06 35.92
CA ALA A 96 42.26 9.41 36.15
C ALA A 96 43.18 9.89 35.01
N ASP A 97 43.16 11.19 34.71
CA ASP A 97 44.40 11.92 34.44
C ASP A 97 44.24 13.43 34.68
N GLU A 98 45.32 14.00 35.22
CA GLU A 98 45.46 15.26 35.94
C GLU A 98 45.68 16.48 35.03
N VAL A 99 45.15 17.65 35.40
CA VAL A 99 45.76 19.01 35.34
C VAL A 99 44.74 20.02 35.89
N SER A 100 44.89 20.64 37.07
CA SER A 100 45.85 21.65 37.59
C SER A 100 45.25 23.06 37.63
N ASP A 101 45.29 23.61 38.84
CA ASP A 101 45.30 25.01 39.30
C ASP A 101 44.00 25.80 39.58
N GLU A 102 43.83 26.01 40.90
CA GLU A 102 43.56 27.28 41.60
C GLU A 102 42.19 27.96 41.37
N ASP A 103 41.25 27.74 42.28
CA ASP A 103 40.63 28.84 43.07
C ASP A 103 39.56 28.27 44.05
N GLU A 104 39.87 28.35 45.35
CA GLU A 104 38.89 28.24 46.43
C GLU A 104 38.04 29.54 46.47
N PRO A 105 36.72 29.46 46.70
CA PRO A 105 36.30 29.53 48.09
C PRO A 105 35.06 28.68 48.45
N SER A 106 35.12 28.10 49.64
CA SER A 106 34.04 28.09 50.63
C SER A 106 32.78 27.28 50.30
N GLU A 107 32.80 26.07 50.86
CA GLU A 107 31.69 25.38 51.54
C GLU A 107 30.30 26.03 51.47
N LYS A 108 29.47 25.60 50.51
CA LYS A 108 28.09 25.20 50.81
C LYS A 108 27.73 23.99 49.96
N ARG A 109 27.75 22.81 50.59
CA ARG A 109 27.09 21.59 50.11
C ARG A 109 25.64 21.92 49.74
N ALA A 110 25.40 22.23 48.47
CA ALA A 110 24.08 22.20 47.87
C ALA A 110 23.69 20.73 47.80
N ARG A 111 23.06 20.25 48.88
CA ARG A 111 22.28 19.01 48.90
C ARG A 111 21.45 18.99 47.61
N PRO A 112 21.54 17.97 46.74
CA PRO A 112 20.61 17.82 45.63
C PRO A 112 19.23 17.77 46.26
N SER A 113 18.50 18.88 46.15
CA SER A 113 17.12 18.93 46.58
C SER A 113 16.41 17.92 45.71
N THR A 114 16.17 16.73 46.26
CA THR A 114 15.08 15.86 45.85
C THR A 114 13.80 16.62 46.13
N LEU A 115 13.58 17.67 45.34
CA LEU A 115 12.30 18.31 45.12
C LEU A 115 11.46 17.23 44.44
N THR A 116 10.98 16.29 45.26
CA THR A 116 9.72 15.61 45.04
C THR A 116 8.74 16.74 44.76
N LYS A 117 8.56 17.08 43.49
CA LYS A 117 7.50 17.97 43.05
C LYS A 117 6.27 17.37 43.69
N ARG A 118 5.74 18.03 44.72
CA ARG A 118 4.48 17.64 45.36
C ARG A 118 3.44 17.76 44.28
N PHE A 119 3.27 16.69 43.51
CA PHE A 119 2.28 16.64 42.46
C PHE A 119 0.95 16.77 43.16
N ASP A 120 0.20 17.82 42.83
CA ASP A 120 -1.14 17.99 43.35
C ASP A 120 -1.94 16.73 42.98
N LYS A 121 -2.42 16.02 44.01
CA LYS A 121 -3.27 14.84 43.89
C LYS A 121 -4.44 15.09 42.93
N LYS A 122 -4.99 16.31 42.91
CA LYS A 122 -6.06 16.71 41.99
C LYS A 122 -5.58 16.70 40.53
N VAL A 123 -4.36 17.18 40.28
CA VAL A 123 -3.75 17.18 38.93
C VAL A 123 -3.54 15.76 38.43
N LEU A 124 -2.98 14.87 39.26
CA LEU A 124 -2.81 13.45 38.89
C LEU A 124 -4.15 12.77 38.59
N PHE A 125 -5.17 13.02 39.42
CA PHE A 125 -6.51 12.46 39.20
C PHE A 125 -7.12 12.95 37.88
N TRP A 126 -6.99 14.23 37.55
CA TRP A 126 -7.44 14.78 36.28
C TRP A 126 -6.69 14.15 35.08
N GLN A 127 -5.36 13.99 35.19
CA GLN A 127 -4.54 13.34 34.17
C GLN A 127 -4.97 11.89 33.93
N ILE A 128 -5.17 11.11 35.00
CA ILE A 128 -5.65 9.72 34.92
C ILE A 128 -6.99 9.65 34.19
N ASN A 129 -7.95 10.50 34.56
CA ASN A 129 -9.27 10.49 33.93
C ASN A 129 -9.21 10.91 32.46
N SER A 130 -8.38 11.89 32.13
CA SER A 130 -8.13 12.31 30.73
C SER A 130 -7.54 11.17 29.90
N ILE A 131 -6.55 10.44 30.45
CA ILE A 131 -5.95 9.27 29.78
C ILE A 131 -6.99 8.15 29.62
N LYS A 132 -7.78 7.84 30.65
CA LYS A 132 -8.87 6.83 30.57
C LYS A 132 -9.88 7.17 29.49
N ALA A 133 -10.35 8.43 29.44
CA ALA A 133 -11.27 8.90 28.42
C ALA A 133 -10.66 8.75 27.02
N LYS A 134 -9.39 9.13 26.85
CA LYS A 134 -8.68 8.98 25.58
C LYS A 134 -8.52 7.52 25.15
N ILE A 135 -8.16 6.61 26.06
CA ILE A 135 -8.08 5.17 25.77
C ILE A 135 -9.44 4.65 25.31
N LYS A 136 -10.53 5.02 26.00
CA LYS A 136 -11.89 4.62 25.61
C LYS A 136 -12.23 5.05 24.18
N ILE A 137 -11.91 6.29 23.82
CA ILE A 137 -12.13 6.79 22.44
C ILE A 137 -11.25 6.02 21.43
N MET A 138 -9.99 5.76 21.76
CA MET A 138 -9.08 4.98 20.91
C MET A 138 -9.57 3.54 20.71
N GLU A 139 -10.07 2.88 21.75
CA GLU A 139 -10.63 1.53 21.68
C GLU A 139 -11.87 1.47 20.78
N MET A 140 -12.81 2.40 20.97
CA MET A 140 -13.99 2.52 20.12
C MET A 140 -13.61 2.76 18.66
N THR A 141 -12.64 3.64 18.41
CA THR A 141 -12.16 3.94 17.05
C THR A 141 -11.44 2.74 16.43
N LEU A 142 -10.62 2.02 17.21
CA LEU A 142 -9.91 0.81 16.74
C LEU A 142 -10.86 -0.32 16.36
N LYS A 143 -11.98 -0.47 17.09
CA LYS A 143 -13.01 -1.48 16.78
C LYS A 143 -13.60 -1.28 15.39
N ASN A 144 -13.80 -0.02 14.99
CA ASN A 144 -14.35 0.36 13.69
C ASN A 144 -13.27 0.72 12.65
N PHE A 145 -12.00 0.49 12.96
CA PHE A 145 -10.90 0.87 12.10
C PHE A 145 -10.94 0.09 10.78
N PRO A 146 -10.86 0.76 9.62
CA PRO A 146 -10.99 0.11 8.33
C PRO A 146 -9.89 -0.93 8.12
N TYR A 147 -10.23 -2.00 7.40
CA TYR A 147 -9.31 -3.03 7.00
C TYR A 147 -9.51 -3.34 5.52
N ARG A 148 -8.40 -3.66 4.85
CA ARG A 148 -8.39 -4.12 3.48
C ARG A 148 -8.56 -5.63 3.47
N LYS A 149 -9.41 -6.12 2.58
CA LYS A 149 -9.66 -7.55 2.40
C LYS A 149 -8.84 -8.04 1.20
N LEU A 150 -7.64 -8.53 1.49
CA LEU A 150 -6.73 -9.08 0.48
C LEU A 150 -7.21 -10.46 0.04
N GLY A 151 -7.12 -10.74 -1.26
CA GLY A 151 -7.47 -12.04 -1.83
C GLY A 151 -8.97 -12.35 -1.83
N GLU A 152 -9.83 -11.40 -1.42
CA GLU A 152 -11.27 -11.56 -1.56
C GLU A 152 -11.60 -11.56 -3.07
N THR A 153 -12.01 -12.72 -3.57
CA THR A 153 -12.52 -12.83 -4.94
C THR A 153 -13.86 -12.12 -4.98
N GLY A 154 -13.92 -11.07 -5.79
CA GLY A 154 -15.07 -10.19 -5.79
C GLY A 154 -16.26 -10.86 -6.48
N LYS A 155 -17.36 -11.07 -5.74
CA LYS A 155 -18.66 -11.28 -6.39
C LYS A 155 -18.96 -10.05 -7.24
N GLY A 156 -19.10 -10.21 -8.56
CA GLY A 156 -19.40 -9.12 -9.48
C GLY A 156 -18.19 -8.34 -10.01
N VAL A 157 -16.98 -8.90 -9.94
CA VAL A 157 -15.88 -8.40 -10.78
C VAL A 157 -16.09 -8.93 -12.20
N GLU A 158 -16.13 -8.02 -13.17
CA GLU A 158 -16.30 -8.42 -14.57
C GLU A 158 -15.13 -9.31 -15.03
N PRO A 159 -15.37 -10.39 -15.80
CA PRO A 159 -14.32 -11.32 -16.22
C PRO A 159 -13.14 -10.67 -16.96
N TRP A 160 -13.40 -9.57 -17.68
CA TRP A 160 -12.39 -8.80 -18.43
C TRP A 160 -11.68 -7.72 -17.60
N HIS A 161 -12.04 -7.53 -16.33
CA HIS A 161 -11.40 -6.52 -15.49
C HIS A 161 -9.97 -6.95 -15.14
N VAL A 162 -8.97 -6.25 -15.68
CA VAL A 162 -7.55 -6.49 -15.41
C VAL A 162 -7.13 -5.72 -14.15
N CYS A 163 -6.59 -6.42 -13.15
CA CYS A 163 -6.03 -5.75 -11.99
C CYS A 163 -4.82 -4.88 -12.40
N PRO A 164 -4.80 -3.57 -12.08
CA PRO A 164 -3.72 -2.67 -12.48
C PRO A 164 -2.40 -2.94 -11.75
N PHE A 165 -2.41 -3.78 -10.71
CA PHE A 165 -1.23 -4.10 -9.90
C PHE A 165 -0.57 -5.41 -10.32
N CYS A 166 -1.35 -6.49 -10.47
CA CYS A 166 -0.80 -7.83 -10.75
C CYS A 166 -1.18 -8.39 -12.12
N GLY A 167 -1.96 -7.64 -12.92
CA GLY A 167 -2.36 -8.05 -14.28
C GLY A 167 -3.37 -9.19 -14.37
N MET A 168 -3.80 -9.80 -13.27
CA MET A 168 -4.79 -10.89 -13.30
C MET A 168 -6.18 -10.36 -13.68
N CYS A 169 -6.87 -11.07 -14.56
CA CYS A 169 -8.22 -10.73 -15.03
C CYS A 169 -9.32 -11.35 -14.17
N GLY A 170 -10.40 -10.62 -13.89
CA GLY A 170 -11.66 -11.16 -13.37
C GLY A 170 -11.65 -11.75 -11.96
N HIS A 171 -10.51 -11.77 -11.26
CA HIS A 171 -10.40 -12.44 -9.97
C HIS A 171 -10.71 -11.55 -8.76
N HIS A 172 -10.28 -10.29 -8.77
CA HIS A 172 -10.36 -9.40 -7.61
C HIS A 172 -10.43 -7.93 -8.02
N THR A 173 -10.92 -7.10 -7.11
CA THR A 173 -10.86 -5.64 -7.28
C THR A 173 -9.44 -5.13 -7.01
N PRO A 174 -9.02 -3.98 -7.57
CA PRO A 174 -7.67 -3.44 -7.34
C PRO A 174 -7.34 -3.29 -5.84
N ASP A 175 -8.33 -2.91 -5.02
CA ASP A 175 -8.13 -2.78 -3.57
C ASP A 175 -7.85 -4.12 -2.88
N SER A 176 -8.39 -5.22 -3.40
CA SER A 176 -8.24 -6.58 -2.86
C SER A 176 -7.02 -7.35 -3.38
N CYS A 177 -6.14 -6.74 -4.17
CA CYS A 177 -4.97 -7.43 -4.74
C CYS A 177 -4.06 -8.02 -3.66
N SER A 178 -3.88 -9.34 -3.66
CA SER A 178 -3.03 -10.09 -2.72
C SER A 178 -1.56 -10.16 -3.15
N VAL A 179 -1.29 -10.05 -4.45
CA VAL A 179 0.09 -10.09 -4.99
C VAL A 179 0.86 -8.82 -4.61
N ILE A 180 0.23 -7.66 -4.81
CA ILE A 180 0.77 -6.35 -4.40
C ILE A 180 -0.08 -5.85 -3.25
N ALA A 181 0.31 -6.21 -2.03
CA ALA A 181 -0.53 -6.06 -0.84
C ALA A 181 -0.44 -4.68 -0.18
N THR A 182 0.76 -4.08 -0.14
CA THR A 182 1.02 -2.85 0.60
C THR A 182 0.75 -1.61 -0.24
N SER A 183 0.33 -0.53 0.43
CA SER A 183 0.06 0.77 -0.18
C SER A 183 1.31 1.35 -0.84
N GLU A 184 2.48 1.15 -0.25
CA GLU A 184 3.77 1.58 -0.78
C GLU A 184 4.06 0.93 -2.14
N GLN A 185 4.08 -0.41 -2.21
CA GLN A 185 4.28 -1.15 -3.45
C GLN A 185 3.26 -0.77 -4.52
N ARG A 186 1.98 -0.56 -4.13
CA ARG A 186 0.95 -0.12 -5.08
C ARG A 186 1.21 1.27 -5.64
N ASN A 187 1.70 2.20 -4.81
CA ASN A 187 2.07 3.55 -5.27
C ASN A 187 3.29 3.49 -6.19
N GLU A 188 4.26 2.62 -5.92
CA GLU A 188 5.40 2.39 -6.81
C GLU A 188 4.93 1.89 -8.17
N VAL A 189 4.08 0.86 -8.22
CA VAL A 189 3.53 0.34 -9.49
C VAL A 189 2.79 1.43 -10.27
N VAL A 190 1.96 2.24 -9.59
CA VAL A 190 1.23 3.34 -10.24
C VAL A 190 2.18 4.40 -10.80
N THR A 191 3.25 4.72 -10.07
CA THR A 191 4.23 5.72 -10.49
C THR A 191 5.04 5.21 -11.68
N HIS A 192 5.57 3.98 -11.62
CA HIS A 192 6.37 3.39 -12.69
C HIS A 192 5.56 3.08 -13.95
N SER A 193 4.27 2.74 -13.79
CA SER A 193 3.38 2.46 -14.92
C SER A 193 2.69 3.71 -15.48
N GLU A 194 3.04 4.89 -15.01
CA GLU A 194 2.46 6.19 -15.37
C GLU A 194 0.91 6.19 -15.31
N ARG A 195 0.36 5.56 -14.27
CA ARG A 195 -1.08 5.47 -14.07
C ARG A 195 -1.59 6.66 -13.27
N CYS A 196 -2.82 7.10 -13.56
CA CYS A 196 -3.47 8.13 -12.77
C CYS A 196 -3.75 7.62 -11.34
N ARG A 197 -3.33 8.38 -10.31
CA ARG A 197 -3.51 8.02 -8.89
C ARG A 197 -4.97 7.95 -8.44
N TYR A 198 -5.91 8.50 -9.21
CA TYR A 198 -7.33 8.54 -8.89
C TYR A 198 -8.12 7.40 -9.55
N CYS A 199 -7.93 7.16 -10.85
CA CYS A 199 -8.65 6.11 -11.60
C CYS A 199 -7.84 4.83 -11.87
N LEU A 200 -6.51 4.85 -11.69
CA LEU A 200 -5.56 3.77 -11.98
C LEU A 200 -5.41 3.43 -13.48
N GLU A 201 -5.97 4.23 -14.37
CA GLU A 201 -5.82 4.10 -15.83
C GLU A 201 -4.60 4.89 -16.34
N ARG A 202 -3.98 4.43 -17.43
CA ARG A 202 -2.88 5.12 -18.11
C ARG A 202 -3.38 6.33 -18.90
N MET A 203 -4.43 6.14 -19.70
CA MET A 203 -5.01 7.18 -20.56
C MET A 203 -6.12 7.96 -19.84
N CYS A 204 -5.76 8.67 -18.77
CA CYS A 204 -6.71 9.46 -18.00
C CYS A 204 -6.84 10.90 -18.54
N GLN A 205 -8.07 11.40 -18.68
CA GLN A 205 -8.32 12.80 -18.99
C GLN A 205 -7.84 13.71 -17.85
N GLN A 206 -7.28 14.87 -18.18
CA GLN A 206 -6.82 15.86 -17.21
C GLN A 206 -7.74 17.10 -17.21
N PRO A 207 -8.33 17.48 -16.06
CA PRO A 207 -8.23 16.83 -14.75
C PRO A 207 -9.05 15.53 -14.67
N CYS A 208 -8.56 14.56 -13.90
CA CYS A 208 -9.28 13.30 -13.69
C CYS A 208 -10.64 13.55 -13.02
N VAL A 209 -11.73 13.03 -13.60
CA VAL A 209 -13.09 13.14 -13.05
C VAL A 209 -13.19 12.54 -11.64
N LEU A 210 -12.42 11.49 -11.35
CA LEU A 210 -12.41 10.83 -10.04
C LEU A 210 -11.58 11.56 -8.99
N ARG A 211 -10.92 12.68 -9.33
CA ARG A 211 -10.14 13.49 -8.38
C ARG A 211 -10.98 14.02 -7.20
N THR A 212 -12.25 14.31 -7.43
CA THR A 212 -13.17 14.83 -6.39
C THR A 212 -13.69 13.72 -5.48
N ARG A 213 -13.53 12.44 -5.87
CA ARG A 213 -14.02 11.30 -5.10
C ARG A 213 -13.15 11.10 -3.86
N ARG A 214 -13.78 11.16 -2.69
CA ARG A 214 -13.09 10.91 -1.42
C ARG A 214 -12.80 9.43 -1.23
N CYS A 215 -11.59 9.11 -0.77
CA CYS A 215 -11.22 7.77 -0.33
C CYS A 215 -12.08 7.33 0.86
N THR A 216 -12.75 6.18 0.76
CA THR A 216 -13.69 5.70 1.78
C THR A 216 -13.00 5.30 3.07
N TYR A 217 -11.75 4.81 3.04
CA TYR A 217 -10.96 4.56 4.24
C TYR A 217 -10.61 5.84 4.98
N CYS A 218 -10.17 6.88 4.25
CA CYS A 218 -9.87 8.19 4.84
C CYS A 218 -11.13 8.82 5.44
N ALA A 219 -12.26 8.75 4.73
CA ALA A 219 -13.53 9.29 5.19
C ALA A 219 -13.99 8.69 6.54
N ARG A 220 -13.68 7.43 6.81
CA ARG A 220 -14.02 6.77 8.08
C ARG A 220 -13.16 7.19 9.27
N ILE A 221 -11.95 7.69 9.02
CA ILE A 221 -10.97 8.02 10.06
C ILE A 221 -10.84 9.53 10.29
N ARG A 222 -11.22 10.37 9.32
CA ARG A 222 -11.26 11.82 9.49
C ARG A 222 -12.14 12.23 10.68
N GLY A 223 -11.67 13.20 11.47
CA GLY A 223 -12.34 13.65 12.70
C GLY A 223 -12.24 12.68 13.89
N THR A 224 -11.43 11.63 13.80
CA THR A 224 -11.18 10.70 14.92
C THR A 224 -9.81 10.93 15.57
N VAL A 225 -9.55 10.25 16.69
CA VAL A 225 -8.24 10.28 17.37
C VAL A 225 -7.07 9.71 16.55
N PHE A 226 -7.36 9.09 15.39
CA PHE A 226 -6.38 8.55 14.45
C PHE A 226 -6.36 9.29 13.10
N GLU A 227 -6.86 10.53 13.05
CA GLU A 227 -6.81 11.36 11.85
C GLU A 227 -5.38 11.54 11.29
N ASP A 228 -4.36 11.45 12.14
CA ASP A 228 -2.94 11.44 11.74
C ASP A 228 -2.53 10.23 10.89
N ALA A 229 -3.38 9.20 10.75
CA ALA A 229 -3.17 8.10 9.82
C ALA A 229 -3.57 8.44 8.38
N VAL A 230 -4.34 9.52 8.17
CA VAL A 230 -4.76 9.97 6.84
C VAL A 230 -3.57 10.63 6.14
N PRO A 231 -3.18 10.20 4.93
CA PRO A 231 -2.09 10.83 4.21
C PRO A 231 -2.45 12.29 3.86
N LYS A 232 -1.44 13.17 3.87
CA LYS A 232 -1.57 14.59 3.50
C LYS A 232 -1.39 14.78 1.99
N ASP A 233 -2.13 14.01 1.21
CA ASP A 233 -2.12 14.10 -0.26
C ASP A 233 -3.38 14.82 -0.78
N GLU A 234 -3.39 15.15 -2.07
CA GLU A 234 -4.54 15.76 -2.76
C GLU A 234 -5.66 14.74 -3.06
N GLY A 235 -5.71 13.63 -2.33
CA GLY A 235 -6.58 12.49 -2.59
C GLY A 235 -5.92 11.38 -3.40
N HIS A 236 -6.53 10.20 -3.35
CA HIS A 236 -6.03 8.98 -3.97
C HIS A 236 -7.15 7.97 -4.19
N ASN A 237 -6.92 7.02 -5.09
CA ASN A 237 -7.75 5.83 -5.22
C ASN A 237 -7.68 4.99 -3.93
N LEU A 238 -8.81 4.40 -3.52
CA LEU A 238 -8.91 3.54 -2.34
C LEU A 238 -7.79 2.49 -2.23
N ALA A 239 -7.44 1.87 -3.37
CA ALA A 239 -6.44 0.82 -3.41
C ALA A 239 -5.04 1.30 -2.99
N LEU A 240 -4.74 2.59 -3.10
CA LEU A 240 -3.46 3.21 -2.74
C LEU A 240 -3.41 3.71 -1.30
N CYS A 241 -4.52 3.62 -0.56
CA CYS A 241 -4.64 4.21 0.77
C CYS A 241 -3.80 3.45 1.81
N PRO A 242 -2.96 4.12 2.62
CA PRO A 242 -2.16 3.48 3.69
C PRO A 242 -2.93 3.29 5.00
N VAL A 243 -4.15 3.85 5.13
CA VAL A 243 -4.93 3.82 6.37
C VAL A 243 -5.17 2.38 6.86
N PRO A 244 -5.63 1.41 6.03
CA PRO A 244 -5.88 0.04 6.49
C PRO A 244 -4.65 -0.65 7.11
N GLU A 245 -3.46 -0.37 6.59
CA GLU A 245 -2.18 -0.93 7.06
C GLU A 245 -1.74 -0.30 8.39
N SER A 246 -2.18 0.93 8.67
CA SER A 246 -1.81 1.69 9.86
C SER A 246 -2.43 1.15 11.16
N LYS A 247 -3.33 0.15 11.10
CA LYS A 247 -4.01 -0.41 12.29
C LYS A 247 -3.04 -0.89 13.36
N ARG A 248 -1.94 -1.55 12.97
CA ARG A 248 -0.91 -2.02 13.92
C ARG A 248 -0.22 -0.86 14.63
N ARG A 249 0.11 0.22 13.90
CA ARG A 249 0.67 1.45 14.48
C ARG A 249 -0.30 2.10 15.47
N MET A 250 -1.59 2.12 15.15
CA MET A 250 -2.62 2.67 16.04
C MET A 250 -2.83 1.85 17.32
N LYS A 251 -2.78 0.51 17.23
CA LYS A 251 -2.77 -0.38 18.41
C LYS A 251 -1.59 -0.09 19.34
N ARG A 252 -0.38 0.02 18.79
CA ARG A 252 0.83 0.38 19.57
C ARG A 252 0.70 1.75 20.26
N ARG A 253 0.05 2.71 19.61
CA ARG A 253 -0.20 4.04 20.21
C ARG A 253 -1.17 3.94 21.40
N MET A 254 -2.21 3.11 21.31
CA MET A 254 -3.12 2.85 22.42
C MET A 254 -2.42 2.13 23.59
N GLU A 255 -1.58 1.13 23.30
CA GLU A 255 -0.78 0.43 24.31
C GLU A 255 0.14 1.40 25.08
N ARG A 256 0.75 2.37 24.40
CA ARG A 256 1.51 3.44 25.06
C ARG A 256 0.66 4.26 26.02
N GLN A 257 -0.59 4.58 25.67
CA GLN A 257 -1.50 5.28 26.58
C GLN A 257 -1.88 4.41 27.79
N LYS A 258 -2.06 3.09 27.59
CA LYS A 258 -2.32 2.14 28.70
C LYS A 258 -1.12 2.06 29.66
N LYS A 259 0.11 2.01 29.14
CA LYS A 259 1.32 2.07 29.98
C LYS A 259 1.42 3.37 30.77
N LEU A 260 1.16 4.51 30.12
CA LEU A 260 1.13 5.81 30.79
C LEU A 260 0.06 5.88 31.89
N LEU A 261 -1.09 5.24 31.67
CA LEU A 261 -2.14 5.15 32.69
C LEU A 261 -1.65 4.44 33.95
N ILE A 262 -1.02 3.27 33.78
CA ILE A 262 -0.47 2.48 34.89
C ILE A 262 0.57 3.29 35.68
N GLU A 263 1.47 3.97 34.97
CA GLU A 263 2.49 4.83 35.59
C GLU A 263 1.85 5.94 36.43
N LYS A 264 0.81 6.61 35.91
CA LYS A 264 0.11 7.69 36.62
C LYS A 264 -0.69 7.18 37.81
N GLU A 265 -1.31 6.01 37.70
CA GLU A 265 -1.99 5.36 38.82
C GLU A 265 -0.99 4.98 39.93
N HIS A 266 0.19 4.47 39.57
CA HIS A 266 1.27 4.21 40.51
C HIS A 266 1.75 5.50 41.21
N GLN A 267 1.97 6.59 40.46
CA GLN A 267 2.32 7.90 41.05
C GLN A 267 1.27 8.38 42.05
N LEU A 268 -0.03 8.21 41.75
CA LEU A 268 -1.10 8.57 42.66
C LEU A 268 -1.09 7.72 43.95
N LEU A 269 -0.72 6.44 43.87
CA LEU A 269 -0.58 5.57 45.04
C LEU A 269 0.57 6.02 45.95
N LEU A 270 1.71 6.39 45.37
CA LEU A 270 2.86 6.91 46.13
C LEU A 270 2.50 8.21 46.87
N VAL A 271 1.87 9.18 46.18
CA VAL A 271 1.43 10.44 46.80
C VAL A 271 0.44 10.17 47.95
N LYS A 272 -0.49 9.22 47.78
CA LYS A 272 -1.43 8.84 48.85
C LYS A 272 -0.72 8.22 50.06
N ALA A 273 0.35 7.45 49.84
CA ALA A 273 1.13 6.85 50.91
C ALA A 273 1.94 7.90 51.69
N GLU A 274 2.47 8.92 51.00
CA GLU A 274 3.19 10.03 51.63
C GLU A 274 2.28 10.91 52.51
N CYS A 275 1.09 11.28 52.04
CA CYS A 275 0.15 12.07 52.85
C CYS A 275 -0.19 11.39 54.18
N ARG A 276 -0.36 10.06 54.19
CA ARG A 276 -0.65 9.30 55.43
C ARG A 276 0.50 9.30 56.44
N LYS A 277 1.74 9.55 56.01
CA LYS A 277 2.91 9.64 56.89
C LYS A 277 3.04 11.01 57.53
N SER A 278 2.51 12.06 56.91
CA SER A 278 2.53 13.42 57.44
C SER A 278 1.44 13.70 58.47
N ASP A 279 0.40 12.86 58.53
CA ASP A 279 -0.72 12.98 59.48
C ASP A 279 -0.49 12.21 60.80
N LYS A 280 0.67 11.54 60.96
CA LYS A 280 1.07 10.81 62.17
C LYS A 280 2.20 11.54 62.88
#